data_AF-A0A256HRY7-F1
#
_entry.id   AF-A0A256HRY7-F1
#
_cell.length_a   1.000
_cell.length_b   1.000
_cell.length_c   1.000
_cell.angle_alpha   90.00
_cell.angle_beta   90.00
_cell.angle_gamma   90.00
#
_symmetry.space_group_name_H-M   'P 1'
#
loop_
_entity.id
_entity.type
_entity.pdbx_description
1 polymer ?
#
loop_
_entity_poly.entity_id
_entity_poly.type
_entity_poly.pdbx_seq_one_letter_code
_entity_poly.pdbx_strand_id
1 'polypeptide(L)'
;MEKRRSAAASGDICVIVPTIREYECLREYVANAREHGFDVSRLHFVLVTEDFCDVDEMRAMLDDLDVSGEVFDGSRREEWYEANGVAEYGYVVPAASHAETSFGLLYMWADDAFEYGLFIDDDTLPHDDEDYFGRHMENLAFEGSIESVGSDESWVNVLYQNADEHGLYPRGYPYSAMDETVETGTAEIEAGEVVASQGLWTNVPDLDAVRILMDGDLEGQAQTRTTADDFGGDFVAARGNYLTVCSMNLAFRREVIPAFYQLPMDDNEWDVGRFDDIWSGVFLKRACDVLGKRIYNGRPLCEHNKAARSTFDDLHNEVAGLELNEHLWELIDDAGADAGDYAAVYAAMADRLADGEFEEYRNGAFFTHVGEHMRDWLDCLDAIRRAPAVADD
;
A
#
# COMPACT_ATOMS: atom_id res chain seq x y z
N MET A 1 -12.40 31.40 18.23
CA MET A 1 -11.92 30.05 17.87
C MET A 1 -10.99 30.24 16.71
N GLU A 2 -9.70 30.40 17.00
CA GLU A 2 -8.66 30.31 15.96
C GLU A 2 -8.78 28.92 15.34
N LYS A 3 -9.01 28.86 14.03
CA LYS A 3 -8.83 27.63 13.26
C LYS A 3 -7.36 27.25 13.44
N ARG A 4 -7.09 26.16 14.17
CA ARG A 4 -5.75 25.57 14.20
C ARG A 4 -5.42 25.17 12.76
N ARG A 5 -4.46 25.86 12.16
CA ARG A 5 -3.77 25.40 10.96
C ARG A 5 -3.13 24.04 11.30
N SER A 6 -3.19 23.08 10.39
CA SER A 6 -2.18 22.01 10.37
C SER A 6 -0.82 22.72 10.31
N ALA A 7 0.04 22.48 11.29
CA ALA A 7 1.37 23.03 11.28
C ALA A 7 2.12 22.40 10.09
N ALA A 8 2.78 23.22 9.27
CA ALA A 8 3.59 22.70 8.16
C ALA A 8 4.52 21.59 8.67
N ALA A 9 4.52 20.45 7.98
CA ALA A 9 5.32 19.31 8.38
C ALA A 9 6.81 19.70 8.40
N SER A 10 7.55 19.22 9.41
CA SER A 10 8.97 19.55 9.54
C SER A 10 9.89 18.64 8.73
N GLY A 11 9.38 17.50 8.24
CA GLY A 11 10.14 16.45 7.57
C GLY A 11 9.69 16.19 6.13
N ASP A 12 10.51 15.46 5.37
CA ASP A 12 10.29 15.12 3.96
C ASP A 12 9.67 13.72 3.75
N ILE A 13 9.45 12.96 4.84
CA ILE A 13 8.88 11.61 4.82
C ILE A 13 7.56 11.58 5.59
N CYS A 14 6.47 11.30 4.90
CA CYS A 14 5.14 11.09 5.50
C CYS A 14 4.96 9.60 5.85
N VAL A 15 4.98 9.25 7.13
CA VAL A 15 4.76 7.89 7.63
C VAL A 15 3.27 7.73 7.95
N ILE A 16 2.55 6.97 7.14
CA ILE A 16 1.09 6.79 7.22
C ILE A 16 0.83 5.46 7.91
N VAL A 17 0.04 5.50 8.98
CA VAL A 17 -0.26 4.34 9.83
C VAL A 17 -1.77 4.23 10.05
N PRO A 18 -2.49 3.39 9.29
CA PRO A 18 -3.85 3.01 9.65
C PRO A 18 -3.82 2.22 10.95
N THR A 19 -4.62 2.60 11.94
CA THR A 19 -4.59 1.92 13.24
C THR A 19 -5.91 2.06 14.00
N ILE A 20 -6.37 0.94 14.57
CA ILE A 20 -7.49 0.93 15.52
C ILE A 20 -7.17 0.14 16.80
N ARG A 21 -5.95 -0.41 16.91
CA ARG A 21 -5.57 -1.33 17.98
C ARG A 21 -4.14 -1.07 18.47
N GLU A 22 -3.15 -1.27 17.61
CA GLU A 22 -1.75 -1.50 18.03
C GLU A 22 -0.83 -0.31 17.68
N TYR A 23 -1.32 0.93 17.82
CA TYR A 23 -0.55 2.14 17.47
C TYR A 23 0.77 2.29 18.26
N GLU A 24 0.92 1.57 19.38
CA GLU A 24 2.16 1.56 20.17
C GLU A 24 3.35 0.96 19.42
N CYS A 25 3.13 0.22 18.31
CA CYS A 25 4.20 -0.29 17.43
C CYS A 25 5.16 0.83 16.96
N LEU A 26 4.66 2.07 16.85
CA LEU A 26 5.47 3.24 16.51
C LEU A 26 6.62 3.50 17.47
N ARG A 27 6.52 3.05 18.73
CA ARG A 27 7.63 3.16 19.69
C ARG A 27 8.84 2.36 19.22
N GLU A 28 8.62 1.17 18.68
CA GLU A 28 9.68 0.28 18.17
C GLU A 28 10.27 0.83 16.87
N TYR A 29 9.43 1.35 15.95
CA TYR A 29 9.93 2.01 14.74
C TYR A 29 10.76 3.26 15.04
N VAL A 30 10.33 4.13 15.96
CA VAL A 30 11.12 5.31 16.35
C VAL A 30 12.40 4.90 17.10
N ALA A 31 12.36 3.85 17.92
CA ALA A 31 13.54 3.31 18.57
C ALA A 31 14.55 2.76 17.55
N ASN A 32 14.08 1.97 16.57
CA ASN A 32 14.87 1.45 15.47
C ASN A 32 15.55 2.58 14.68
N ALA A 33 14.80 3.61 14.28
CA ALA A 33 15.34 4.78 13.59
C ALA A 33 16.48 5.43 14.39
N ARG A 34 16.31 5.61 15.70
CA ARG A 34 17.31 6.22 16.58
C ARG A 34 18.53 5.33 16.78
N GLU A 35 18.34 4.03 16.92
CA GLU A 35 19.42 3.05 17.10
C GLU A 35 20.34 3.00 15.88
N HIS A 36 19.75 3.01 14.68
CA HIS A 36 20.50 3.02 13.42
C HIS A 36 20.96 4.41 12.98
N GLY A 37 20.64 5.45 13.77
CA GLY A 37 21.10 6.82 13.53
C GLY A 37 20.37 7.53 12.39
N PHE A 38 19.20 7.05 12.00
CA PHE A 38 18.31 7.72 11.07
C PHE A 38 17.79 9.03 11.66
N ASP A 39 17.73 10.08 10.84
CA ASP A 39 17.28 11.40 11.28
C ASP A 39 15.75 11.43 11.43
N VAL A 40 15.27 11.21 12.65
CA VAL A 40 13.84 11.23 12.98
C VAL A 40 13.15 12.57 12.69
N SER A 41 13.89 13.67 12.52
CA SER A 41 13.30 14.96 12.14
C SER A 41 12.76 14.98 10.71
N ARG A 42 13.20 14.02 9.88
CA ARG A 42 12.66 13.77 8.53
C ARG A 42 11.29 13.09 8.56
N LEU A 43 10.93 12.45 9.65
CA LEU A 43 9.70 11.67 9.78
C LEU A 43 8.55 12.54 10.29
N HIS A 44 7.41 12.46 9.59
CA HIS A 44 6.14 12.99 10.06
C HIS A 44 5.09 11.88 10.06
N PHE A 45 4.58 11.53 11.23
CA PHE A 45 3.64 10.43 11.41
C PHE A 45 2.20 10.90 11.22
N VAL A 46 1.44 10.20 10.39
CA VAL A 46 0.02 10.42 10.15
C VAL A 46 -0.72 9.16 10.57
N LEU A 47 -1.27 9.17 11.78
CA LEU A 47 -2.09 8.07 12.27
C LEU A 47 -3.51 8.28 11.78
N VAL A 48 -4.05 7.27 11.10
CA VAL A 48 -5.40 7.27 10.55
C VAL A 48 -6.22 6.27 11.36
N THR A 49 -7.20 6.77 12.12
CA THR A 49 -7.92 5.98 13.13
C THR A 49 -9.41 6.31 13.14
N GLU A 50 -10.15 5.80 14.12
CA GLU A 50 -11.60 5.94 14.23
C GLU A 50 -12.03 6.76 15.44
N ASP A 51 -13.24 7.33 15.37
CA ASP A 51 -13.82 8.15 16.45
C ASP A 51 -13.99 7.38 17.78
N PHE A 52 -13.94 6.04 17.73
CA PHE A 52 -13.99 5.18 18.92
C PHE A 52 -12.62 4.88 19.54
N CYS A 53 -11.52 5.34 18.94
CA CYS A 53 -10.15 5.15 19.42
C CYS A 53 -9.69 6.31 20.33
N ASP A 54 -8.65 6.07 21.14
CA ASP A 54 -8.10 7.09 22.04
C ASP A 54 -7.08 7.99 21.32
N VAL A 55 -7.60 9.01 20.64
CA VAL A 55 -6.79 9.99 19.89
C VAL A 55 -5.84 10.78 20.80
N ASP A 56 -6.24 11.05 22.05
CA ASP A 56 -5.41 11.82 22.97
C ASP A 56 -4.20 11.00 23.44
N GLU A 57 -4.35 9.69 23.64
CA GLU A 57 -3.25 8.79 23.95
C GLU A 57 -2.26 8.66 22.78
N MET A 58 -2.76 8.52 21.54
CA MET A 58 -1.92 8.49 20.34
C MET A 58 -1.11 9.78 20.17
N ARG A 59 -1.72 10.96 20.40
CA ARG A 59 -1.01 12.25 20.38
C ARG A 59 0.02 12.35 21.48
N ALA A 60 -0.32 11.95 22.70
CA ALA A 60 0.60 11.95 23.82
C ALA A 60 1.81 11.04 23.55
N MET A 61 1.60 9.89 22.89
CA MET A 61 2.69 9.02 22.45
C MET A 61 3.64 9.74 21.49
N LEU A 62 3.13 10.43 20.46
CA LEU A 62 3.97 11.16 19.51
C LEU A 62 4.77 12.27 20.20
N ASP A 63 4.14 13.01 21.13
CA ASP A 63 4.80 14.03 21.96
C ASP A 63 5.90 13.42 22.85
N ASP A 64 5.62 12.30 23.52
CA ASP A 64 6.59 11.57 24.36
C ASP A 64 7.76 11.00 23.54
N LEU A 65 7.48 10.59 22.31
CA LEU A 65 8.49 10.13 21.37
C LEU A 65 9.31 11.29 20.78
N ASP A 66 8.92 12.57 20.98
CA ASP A 66 9.58 13.75 20.40
C ASP A 66 9.72 13.65 18.87
N VAL A 67 8.61 13.32 18.20
CA VAL A 67 8.52 13.21 16.73
C VAL A 67 7.37 14.06 16.19
N SER A 68 7.46 14.46 14.91
CA SER A 68 6.40 15.21 14.24
C SER A 68 5.25 14.28 13.87
N GLY A 69 4.00 14.71 14.06
CA GLY A 69 2.87 13.94 13.55
C GLY A 69 1.48 14.50 13.89
N GLU A 70 0.48 13.90 13.27
CA GLU A 70 -0.95 14.19 13.43
C GLU A 70 -1.74 12.88 13.53
N VAL A 71 -2.87 12.93 14.24
CA VAL A 71 -3.78 11.79 14.44
C VAL A 71 -5.16 12.16 13.94
N PHE A 72 -5.70 11.44 12.96
CA PHE A 72 -6.99 11.71 12.34
C PHE A 72 -7.99 10.60 12.64
N ASP A 73 -8.96 10.89 13.50
CA ASP A 73 -10.21 10.14 13.60
C ASP A 73 -11.17 10.54 12.47
N GLY A 74 -12.31 9.87 12.37
CA GLY A 74 -13.30 10.12 11.32
C GLY A 74 -13.76 11.57 11.28
N SER A 75 -14.07 12.14 12.44
CA SER A 75 -14.48 13.53 12.58
C SER A 75 -13.39 14.52 12.11
N ARG A 76 -12.11 14.30 12.46
CA ARG A 76 -11.01 15.15 11.96
C ARG A 76 -10.73 14.97 10.48
N ARG A 77 -10.97 13.79 9.89
CA ARG A 77 -10.88 13.60 8.44
C ARG A 77 -11.93 14.44 7.71
N GLU A 78 -13.18 14.45 8.18
CA GLU A 78 -14.23 15.32 7.64
C GLU A 78 -13.84 16.81 7.70
N GLU A 79 -13.36 17.28 8.85
CA GLU A 79 -12.86 18.66 9.01
C GLU A 79 -11.71 18.97 8.03
N TRP A 80 -10.82 18.00 7.80
CA TRP A 80 -9.70 18.14 6.87
C TRP A 80 -10.20 18.26 5.43
N TYR A 81 -11.16 17.42 5.00
CA TYR A 81 -11.74 17.52 3.67
C TYR A 81 -12.43 18.87 3.44
N GLU A 82 -13.17 19.38 4.42
CA GLU A 82 -13.78 20.72 4.35
C GLU A 82 -12.72 21.83 4.25
N ALA A 83 -11.67 21.75 5.06
CA ALA A 83 -10.60 22.74 5.10
C ALA A 83 -9.81 22.81 3.77
N ASN A 84 -9.69 21.68 3.08
CA ASN A 84 -9.02 21.57 1.78
C ASN A 84 -9.98 21.72 0.58
N GLY A 85 -11.26 22.00 0.82
CA GLY A 85 -12.24 22.23 -0.25
C GLY A 85 -12.59 20.98 -1.07
N VAL A 86 -12.43 19.80 -0.48
CA VAL A 86 -12.66 18.49 -1.12
C VAL A 86 -13.66 17.62 -0.34
N ALA A 87 -14.50 18.23 0.50
CA ALA A 87 -15.55 17.55 1.26
C ALA A 87 -16.46 16.67 0.39
N GLU A 88 -16.71 17.06 -0.87
CA GLU A 88 -17.52 16.25 -1.79
C GLU A 88 -16.87 14.91 -2.15
N TYR A 89 -15.54 14.80 -2.06
CA TYR A 89 -14.78 13.58 -2.36
C TYR A 89 -14.54 12.71 -1.13
N GLY A 90 -15.06 13.05 0.05
CA GLY A 90 -14.79 12.28 1.28
C GLY A 90 -15.18 10.80 1.19
N TYR A 91 -16.13 10.45 0.31
CA TYR A 91 -16.57 9.08 0.06
C TYR A 91 -15.54 8.20 -0.66
N VAL A 92 -14.52 8.79 -1.31
CA VAL A 92 -13.48 7.99 -1.97
C VAL A 92 -12.61 7.26 -0.94
N VAL A 93 -12.66 7.63 0.34
CA VAL A 93 -11.97 6.90 1.40
C VAL A 93 -13.02 6.23 2.28
N PRO A 94 -13.17 4.89 2.24
CA PRO A 94 -14.16 4.20 3.07
C PRO A 94 -13.77 4.29 4.55
N ALA A 95 -14.76 4.40 5.43
CA ALA A 95 -14.53 4.42 6.88
C ALA A 95 -14.34 3.00 7.44
N ALA A 96 -13.63 2.87 8.56
CA ALA A 96 -13.43 1.61 9.28
C ALA A 96 -12.90 0.45 8.41
N SER A 97 -12.09 0.78 7.39
CA SER A 97 -11.44 -0.15 6.47
C SER A 97 -9.94 0.12 6.44
N HIS A 98 -9.14 -0.88 6.06
CA HIS A 98 -7.71 -0.67 5.80
C HIS A 98 -7.47 0.36 4.67
N ALA A 99 -8.42 0.49 3.73
CA ALA A 99 -8.37 1.47 2.66
C ALA A 99 -8.37 2.94 3.14
N GLU A 100 -8.58 3.19 4.44
CA GLU A 100 -8.36 4.50 5.06
C GLU A 100 -6.93 5.03 4.91
N THR A 101 -5.96 4.17 4.64
CA THR A 101 -4.62 4.54 4.22
C THR A 101 -4.61 5.56 3.06
N SER A 102 -5.63 5.54 2.20
CA SER A 102 -5.84 6.55 1.15
C SER A 102 -6.02 7.98 1.68
N PHE A 103 -6.53 8.19 2.88
CA PHE A 103 -6.55 9.52 3.51
C PHE A 103 -5.12 10.02 3.75
N GLY A 104 -4.22 9.15 4.20
CA GLY A 104 -2.80 9.50 4.38
C GLY A 104 -2.15 9.93 3.06
N LEU A 105 -2.54 9.32 1.95
CA LEU A 105 -2.09 9.73 0.61
C LEU A 105 -2.62 11.12 0.22
N LEU A 106 -3.89 11.43 0.52
CA LEU A 106 -4.46 12.77 0.31
C LEU A 106 -3.78 13.82 1.19
N TYR A 107 -3.54 13.48 2.46
CA TYR A 107 -2.80 14.32 3.40
C TYR A 107 -1.40 14.64 2.88
N MET A 108 -0.66 13.59 2.51
CA MET A 108 0.66 13.73 1.90
C MET A 108 0.56 14.61 0.65
N TRP A 109 -0.37 14.34 -0.27
CA TRP A 109 -0.57 15.09 -1.51
C TRP A 109 -0.90 16.57 -1.32
N ALA A 110 -1.50 16.96 -0.19
CA ALA A 110 -1.78 18.36 0.10
C ALA A 110 -0.53 19.19 0.47
N ASP A 111 0.55 18.54 0.90
CA ASP A 111 1.80 19.20 1.28
C ASP A 111 2.97 18.75 0.38
N ASP A 112 3.49 19.67 -0.43
CA ASP A 112 4.62 19.42 -1.34
C ASP A 112 5.96 19.29 -0.60
N ALA A 113 6.01 19.50 0.73
CA ALA A 113 7.20 19.23 1.53
C ALA A 113 7.52 17.73 1.60
N PHE A 114 6.52 16.85 1.47
CA PHE A 114 6.72 15.41 1.50
C PHE A 114 7.20 14.88 0.14
N GLU A 115 8.46 14.45 0.08
CA GLU A 115 9.03 13.78 -1.10
C GLU A 115 8.76 12.28 -1.08
N TYR A 116 8.73 11.68 0.11
CA TYR A 116 8.58 10.26 0.33
C TYR A 116 7.37 9.95 1.21
N GLY A 117 6.68 8.86 0.90
CA GLY A 117 5.66 8.27 1.76
C GLY A 117 6.13 6.91 2.25
N LEU A 118 5.64 6.50 3.41
CA LEU A 118 5.92 5.19 3.98
C LEU A 118 4.65 4.67 4.67
N PHE A 119 4.24 3.46 4.31
CA PHE A 119 3.15 2.73 4.96
C PHE A 119 3.69 1.76 6.01
N ILE A 120 3.06 1.77 7.19
CA ILE A 120 3.30 0.82 8.28
C ILE A 120 1.94 0.34 8.78
N ASP A 121 1.73 -0.97 8.79
CA ASP A 121 0.56 -1.55 9.46
C ASP A 121 0.81 -1.65 10.97
N ASP A 122 -0.27 -1.46 11.75
CA ASP A 122 -0.16 -1.39 13.20
C ASP A 122 0.21 -2.72 13.87
N ASP A 123 0.08 -3.85 13.18
CA ASP A 123 0.49 -5.18 13.64
C ASP A 123 1.86 -5.63 13.13
N THR A 124 2.70 -4.69 12.67
CA THR A 124 4.08 -4.96 12.25
C THR A 124 5.11 -4.37 13.20
N LEU A 125 6.27 -5.02 13.31
CA LEU A 125 7.43 -4.51 14.05
C LEU A 125 8.69 -4.55 13.17
N PRO A 126 9.63 -3.59 13.32
CA PRO A 126 10.92 -3.68 12.64
C PRO A 126 11.76 -4.81 13.25
N HIS A 127 12.65 -5.41 12.45
CA HIS A 127 13.70 -6.27 13.01
C HIS A 127 14.80 -5.41 13.64
N ASP A 128 15.32 -5.84 14.79
CA ASP A 128 16.37 -5.12 15.53
C ASP A 128 17.64 -4.89 14.67
N ASP A 129 17.98 -5.84 13.81
CA ASP A 129 19.20 -5.82 12.99
C ASP A 129 19.04 -5.11 11.63
N GLU A 130 17.85 -4.59 11.33
CA GLU A 130 17.55 -3.86 10.09
C GLU A 130 17.46 -2.36 10.37
N ASP A 131 18.22 -1.55 9.63
CA ASP A 131 17.97 -0.10 9.54
C ASP A 131 16.72 0.12 8.68
N TYR A 132 15.54 0.08 9.31
CA TYR A 132 14.26 0.02 8.62
C TYR A 132 14.08 1.22 7.66
N PHE A 133 14.19 2.43 8.19
CA PHE A 133 14.00 3.65 7.39
C PHE A 133 15.16 3.88 6.43
N GLY A 134 16.40 3.67 6.87
CA GLY A 134 17.58 3.84 6.02
C GLY A 134 17.55 2.90 4.83
N ARG A 135 17.20 1.63 5.03
CA ARG A 135 17.12 0.62 3.97
C ARG A 135 16.08 0.96 2.91
N HIS A 136 14.90 1.42 3.32
CA HIS A 136 13.91 1.91 2.36
C HIS A 136 14.41 3.08 1.52
N MET A 137 15.11 4.04 2.15
CA MET A 137 15.68 5.18 1.43
C MET A 137 16.81 4.74 0.47
N GLU A 138 17.64 3.78 0.88
CA GLU A 138 18.66 3.17 0.02
C GLU A 138 18.03 2.49 -1.21
N ASN A 139 16.95 1.73 -1.02
CA ASN A 139 16.25 1.06 -2.11
C ASN A 139 15.64 2.07 -3.10
N LEU A 140 14.98 3.11 -2.60
CA LEU A 140 14.41 4.18 -3.45
C LEU A 140 15.49 4.98 -4.20
N ALA A 141 16.71 5.02 -3.66
CA ALA A 141 17.89 5.65 -4.28
C ALA A 141 18.77 4.65 -5.05
N PHE A 142 18.34 3.39 -5.18
CA PHE A 142 19.18 2.33 -5.74
C PHE A 142 19.54 2.58 -7.21
N GLU A 143 20.81 2.36 -7.52
CA GLU A 143 21.38 2.42 -8.87
C GLU A 143 22.31 1.22 -9.07
N GLY A 144 22.23 0.58 -10.24
CA GLY A 144 23.10 -0.53 -10.61
C GLY A 144 22.35 -1.83 -10.90
N SER A 145 23.09 -2.94 -10.87
CA SER A 145 22.58 -4.25 -11.23
C SER A 145 21.87 -4.93 -10.05
N ILE A 146 20.66 -5.43 -10.28
CA ILE A 146 19.89 -6.23 -9.31
C ILE A 146 19.26 -7.45 -10.00
N GLU A 147 18.90 -8.47 -9.23
CA GLU A 147 18.12 -9.60 -9.76
C GLU A 147 16.78 -9.12 -10.34
N SER A 148 16.46 -9.61 -11.53
CA SER A 148 15.14 -9.45 -12.16
C SER A 148 14.45 -10.79 -12.15
N VAL A 149 13.20 -10.84 -11.71
CA VAL A 149 12.41 -12.09 -11.62
C VAL A 149 11.21 -11.97 -12.55
N GLY A 150 10.90 -13.01 -13.32
CA GLY A 150 9.69 -13.12 -14.12
C GLY A 150 9.18 -14.55 -14.12
N SER A 151 8.05 -14.79 -14.78
CA SER A 151 7.51 -16.14 -14.99
C SER A 151 6.82 -16.29 -16.34
N ASP A 152 6.46 -17.53 -16.68
CA ASP A 152 5.64 -17.85 -17.85
C ASP A 152 4.15 -17.48 -17.69
N GLU A 153 3.72 -17.09 -16.49
CA GLU A 153 2.35 -16.67 -16.18
C GLU A 153 2.22 -15.14 -16.02
N SER A 154 3.26 -14.37 -16.34
CA SER A 154 3.29 -12.90 -16.22
C SER A 154 3.06 -12.38 -14.79
N TRP A 155 3.36 -13.21 -13.79
CA TRP A 155 3.27 -12.87 -12.37
C TRP A 155 4.51 -13.33 -11.61
N VAL A 156 4.98 -12.50 -10.67
CA VAL A 156 6.10 -12.81 -9.79
C VAL A 156 5.58 -13.02 -8.39
N ASN A 157 5.76 -14.24 -7.87
CA ASN A 157 5.53 -14.53 -6.46
C ASN A 157 6.63 -13.85 -5.62
N VAL A 158 6.28 -12.89 -4.76
CA VAL A 158 7.29 -12.21 -3.91
C VAL A 158 7.89 -13.13 -2.83
N LEU A 159 7.32 -14.32 -2.66
CA LEU A 159 7.81 -15.41 -1.81
C LEU A 159 8.45 -16.53 -2.65
N TYR A 160 8.90 -16.27 -3.88
CA TYR A 160 9.49 -17.31 -4.74
C TYR A 160 10.77 -17.93 -4.14
N GLN A 161 11.49 -17.16 -3.33
CA GLN A 161 12.69 -17.65 -2.64
C GLN A 161 12.23 -18.65 -1.58
N ASN A 162 12.72 -19.88 -1.69
CA ASN A 162 12.29 -21.01 -0.87
C ASN A 162 10.86 -21.53 -1.10
N ALA A 163 10.21 -21.15 -2.22
CA ALA A 163 8.87 -21.64 -2.56
C ALA A 163 8.76 -23.17 -2.68
N ASP A 164 9.84 -23.87 -3.05
CA ASP A 164 9.88 -25.34 -3.07
C ASP A 164 9.74 -25.97 -1.67
N GLU A 165 10.09 -25.24 -0.60
CA GLU A 165 9.98 -25.70 0.78
C GLU A 165 8.62 -25.34 1.39
N HIS A 166 8.22 -24.08 1.28
CA HIS A 166 7.00 -23.59 1.95
C HIS A 166 5.75 -23.59 1.06
N GLY A 167 5.89 -23.54 -0.28
CA GLY A 167 4.77 -23.61 -1.24
C GLY A 167 3.75 -22.46 -1.10
N LEU A 168 4.20 -21.27 -0.73
CA LEU A 168 3.32 -20.16 -0.36
C LEU A 168 3.17 -19.17 -1.51
N TYR A 169 1.96 -18.63 -1.66
CA TYR A 169 1.64 -17.53 -2.55
C TYR A 169 0.96 -16.40 -1.74
N PRO A 170 1.43 -15.15 -1.85
CA PRO A 170 0.90 -14.01 -1.10
C PRO A 170 -0.55 -13.71 -1.50
N ARG A 171 -1.33 -13.18 -0.55
CA ARG A 171 -2.73 -12.76 -0.77
C ARG A 171 -2.84 -11.91 -2.04
N GLY A 172 -3.82 -12.22 -2.89
CA GLY A 172 -4.02 -11.54 -4.17
C GLY A 172 -3.25 -12.09 -5.36
N TYR A 173 -2.28 -13.00 -5.16
CA TYR A 173 -1.66 -13.73 -6.27
C TYR A 173 -2.72 -14.58 -6.99
N PRO A 174 -2.90 -14.47 -8.33
CA PRO A 174 -3.93 -15.23 -9.04
C PRO A 174 -3.72 -16.73 -8.93
N TYR A 175 -4.80 -17.46 -8.67
CA TYR A 175 -4.80 -18.92 -8.61
C TYR A 175 -4.46 -19.54 -9.96
N SER A 176 -4.89 -18.92 -11.05
CA SER A 176 -4.59 -19.38 -12.41
C SER A 176 -3.11 -19.25 -12.78
N ALA A 177 -2.36 -18.38 -12.09
CA ALA A 177 -0.94 -18.10 -12.33
C ALA A 177 0.01 -18.84 -11.38
N MET A 178 -0.51 -19.73 -10.52
CA MET A 178 0.30 -20.56 -9.62
C MET A 178 0.99 -21.70 -10.37
N ASP A 179 2.00 -22.29 -9.72
CA ASP A 179 2.86 -23.35 -10.28
C ASP A 179 3.65 -22.85 -11.50
N GLU A 180 3.88 -21.54 -11.55
CA GLU A 180 4.62 -20.86 -12.59
C GLU A 180 6.09 -21.30 -12.62
N THR A 181 6.68 -21.25 -13.80
CA THR A 181 8.12 -21.44 -13.97
C THR A 181 8.82 -20.11 -13.78
N VAL A 182 9.47 -19.94 -12.63
CA VAL A 182 10.26 -18.74 -12.32
C VAL A 182 11.52 -18.66 -13.21
N GLU A 183 11.71 -17.51 -13.83
CA GLU A 183 12.94 -17.15 -14.56
C GLU A 183 13.64 -15.97 -13.87
N THR A 184 14.93 -16.13 -13.57
CA THR A 184 15.75 -15.06 -13.00
C THR A 184 16.78 -14.52 -13.99
N GLY A 185 17.07 -13.23 -13.87
CA GLY A 185 18.03 -12.51 -14.69
C GLY A 185 18.59 -11.31 -13.94
N THR A 186 19.10 -10.33 -14.69
CA THR A 186 19.65 -9.10 -14.13
C THR A 186 19.02 -7.90 -14.80
N ALA A 187 18.54 -6.95 -13.99
CA ALA A 187 18.12 -5.63 -14.45
C ALA A 187 19.18 -4.60 -14.08
N GLU A 188 19.46 -3.67 -15.00
CA GLU A 188 20.20 -2.46 -14.71
C GLU A 188 19.19 -1.37 -14.33
N ILE A 189 19.40 -0.75 -13.17
CA ILE A 189 18.55 0.27 -12.60
C ILE A 189 19.25 1.62 -12.73
N GLU A 190 18.61 2.57 -13.39
CA GLU A 190 19.08 3.95 -13.47
C GLU A 190 18.60 4.80 -12.28
N ALA A 191 19.30 5.91 -12.04
CA ALA A 191 18.97 6.87 -11.00
C ALA A 191 17.50 7.30 -11.04
N GLY A 192 16.76 7.05 -9.95
CA GLY A 192 15.36 7.43 -9.84
C GLY A 192 14.38 6.56 -10.63
N GLU A 193 14.79 5.37 -11.10
CA GLU A 193 13.85 4.39 -11.65
C GLU A 193 13.04 3.67 -10.56
N VAL A 194 13.60 3.50 -9.36
CA VAL A 194 12.87 2.92 -8.23
C VAL A 194 11.95 3.97 -7.60
N VAL A 195 10.65 3.68 -7.63
CA VAL A 195 9.61 4.58 -7.12
C VAL A 195 8.88 4.01 -5.91
N ALA A 196 9.00 2.71 -5.68
CA ALA A 196 8.47 2.03 -4.51
C ALA A 196 9.46 0.97 -4.04
N SER A 197 9.60 0.85 -2.73
CA SER A 197 10.39 -0.15 -2.01
C SER A 197 9.44 -0.94 -1.12
N GLN A 198 9.07 -2.13 -1.57
CA GLN A 198 8.31 -3.10 -0.81
C GLN A 198 9.25 -3.92 0.06
N GLY A 199 9.15 -3.70 1.37
CA GLY A 199 9.78 -4.57 2.36
C GLY A 199 8.96 -5.85 2.53
N LEU A 200 9.63 -6.98 2.70
CA LEU A 200 8.98 -8.27 2.93
C LEU A 200 8.77 -8.51 4.44
N TRP A 201 8.12 -9.61 4.79
CA TRP A 201 7.66 -9.86 6.15
C TRP A 201 8.01 -11.28 6.62
N THR A 202 8.41 -11.37 7.89
CA THR A 202 8.60 -12.63 8.62
C THR A 202 7.40 -12.91 9.53
N ASN A 203 7.42 -14.06 10.21
CA ASN A 203 6.38 -14.56 11.10
C ASN A 203 5.10 -14.97 10.34
N VAL A 204 4.00 -14.22 10.41
CA VAL A 204 2.76 -14.60 9.72
C VAL A 204 2.84 -14.14 8.25
N PRO A 205 2.92 -15.02 7.24
CA PRO A 205 2.82 -14.57 5.86
C PRO A 205 1.42 -13.98 5.56
N ASP A 206 1.36 -12.93 4.76
CA ASP A 206 0.08 -12.41 4.25
C ASP A 206 -0.49 -13.33 3.18
N LEU A 207 -1.39 -14.21 3.62
CA LEU A 207 -2.11 -15.18 2.78
C LEU A 207 -3.61 -14.86 2.82
N ASP A 208 -4.30 -15.18 1.72
CA ASP A 208 -5.76 -15.18 1.69
C ASP A 208 -6.35 -16.30 2.58
N ALA A 209 -7.62 -16.16 2.93
CA ALA A 209 -8.33 -17.06 3.81
C ALA A 209 -8.44 -18.49 3.26
N VAL A 210 -8.50 -18.68 1.94
CA VAL A 210 -8.54 -20.02 1.34
C VAL A 210 -7.23 -20.76 1.61
N ARG A 211 -6.09 -20.08 1.43
CA ARG A 211 -4.76 -20.62 1.71
C ARG A 211 -4.54 -20.88 3.19
N ILE A 212 -4.99 -19.98 4.06
CA ILE A 212 -4.95 -20.19 5.52
C ILE A 212 -5.79 -21.41 5.94
N LEU A 213 -6.98 -21.57 5.36
CA LEU A 213 -7.82 -22.76 5.60
C LEU A 213 -7.16 -24.05 5.08
N MET A 214 -6.47 -23.99 3.94
CA MET A 214 -5.71 -25.13 3.41
C MET A 214 -4.53 -25.51 4.31
N ASP A 215 -3.91 -24.52 4.98
CA ASP A 215 -2.89 -24.71 6.02
C ASP A 215 -3.49 -25.22 7.35
N GLY A 216 -4.83 -25.32 7.43
CA GLY A 216 -5.55 -25.92 8.56
C GLY A 216 -5.85 -24.96 9.71
N ASP A 217 -5.69 -23.65 9.51
CA ASP A 217 -5.89 -22.64 10.54
C ASP A 217 -7.28 -21.99 10.49
N LEU A 218 -7.87 -21.82 11.67
CA LEU A 218 -9.22 -21.23 11.85
C LEU A 218 -9.17 -19.87 12.56
N GLU A 219 -7.98 -19.40 12.91
CA GLU A 219 -7.71 -18.18 13.69
C GLU A 219 -7.00 -17.11 12.83
N GLY A 220 -7.11 -17.20 11.50
CA GLY A 220 -6.69 -16.16 10.55
C GLY A 220 -5.18 -16.05 10.42
N GLN A 221 -4.41 -17.03 10.92
CA GLN A 221 -2.95 -17.02 10.94
C GLN A 221 -2.40 -18.26 10.25
N ALA A 222 -1.53 -18.10 9.25
CA ALA A 222 -0.84 -19.25 8.69
C ALA A 222 -0.04 -20.00 9.79
N GLN A 223 -0.13 -21.33 9.79
CA GLN A 223 0.70 -22.21 10.61
C GLN A 223 2.14 -22.21 10.08
N THR A 224 2.30 -22.17 8.77
CA THR A 224 3.59 -21.99 8.11
C THR A 224 4.06 -20.55 8.32
N ARG A 225 5.23 -20.40 8.95
CA ARG A 225 5.83 -19.09 9.27
C ARG A 225 7.01 -18.82 8.36
N THR A 226 7.17 -17.57 7.95
CA THR A 226 8.36 -17.11 7.22
C THR A 226 9.43 -16.60 8.21
N THR A 227 10.68 -16.75 7.83
CA THR A 227 11.86 -16.30 8.57
C THR A 227 12.79 -15.53 7.64
N ALA A 228 13.80 -14.86 8.18
CA ALA A 228 14.78 -14.16 7.35
C ALA A 228 15.53 -15.10 6.38
N ASP A 229 15.63 -16.40 6.70
CA ASP A 229 16.29 -17.41 5.84
C ASP A 229 15.49 -17.70 4.56
N ASP A 230 14.19 -17.39 4.54
CA ASP A 230 13.34 -17.50 3.35
C ASP A 230 13.59 -16.36 2.34
N PHE A 231 14.30 -15.30 2.75
CA PHE A 231 14.60 -14.11 1.94
C PHE A 231 16.11 -13.95 1.72
N GLY A 232 16.62 -14.67 0.71
CA GLY A 232 18.03 -14.68 0.33
C GLY A 232 18.54 -13.42 -0.37
N GLY A 233 17.72 -12.72 -1.16
CA GLY A 233 18.17 -11.54 -1.92
C GLY A 233 17.05 -10.60 -2.35
N ASP A 234 17.42 -9.36 -2.63
CA ASP A 234 16.48 -8.36 -3.14
C ASP A 234 16.37 -8.44 -4.66
N PHE A 235 15.21 -8.05 -5.19
CA PHE A 235 14.89 -8.17 -6.61
C PHE A 235 13.90 -7.12 -7.11
N VAL A 236 13.79 -7.02 -8.43
CA VAL A 236 12.68 -6.33 -9.12
C VAL A 236 11.90 -7.33 -9.97
N ALA A 237 10.59 -7.12 -10.09
CA ALA A 237 9.81 -7.84 -11.10
C ALA A 237 10.24 -7.41 -12.51
N ALA A 238 10.31 -8.37 -13.43
CA ALA A 238 10.54 -8.12 -14.84
C ALA A 238 9.43 -7.23 -15.40
N ARG A 239 9.75 -6.47 -16.46
CA ARG A 239 8.75 -5.62 -17.12
C ARG A 239 7.65 -6.51 -17.72
N GLY A 240 6.39 -6.09 -17.61
CA GLY A 240 5.24 -6.88 -18.05
C GLY A 240 4.87 -8.04 -17.12
N ASN A 241 5.58 -8.24 -16.02
CA ASN A 241 5.16 -9.17 -14.97
C ASN A 241 4.53 -8.37 -13.82
N TYR A 242 3.36 -8.79 -13.36
CA TYR A 242 2.71 -8.28 -12.16
C TYR A 242 3.30 -8.93 -10.91
N LEU A 243 3.00 -8.36 -9.76
CA LEU A 243 3.35 -8.89 -8.45
C LEU A 243 2.33 -8.38 -7.44
N THR A 244 2.16 -9.12 -6.35
CA THR A 244 1.38 -8.63 -5.21
C THR A 244 2.15 -7.51 -4.51
N VAL A 245 1.46 -6.41 -4.27
CA VAL A 245 1.96 -5.33 -3.42
C VAL A 245 1.19 -5.36 -2.11
N CYS A 246 1.92 -5.27 -1.00
CA CYS A 246 1.33 -5.14 0.32
C CYS A 246 1.77 -3.81 0.94
N SER A 247 0.81 -3.09 1.51
CA SER A 247 1.05 -1.80 2.17
C SER A 247 1.74 -1.91 3.53
N MET A 248 1.75 -3.08 4.18
CA MET A 248 2.21 -3.22 5.57
C MET A 248 3.63 -2.73 5.84
N ASN A 249 4.49 -2.73 4.82
CA ASN A 249 5.90 -2.39 4.89
C ASN A 249 6.37 -1.83 3.53
N LEU A 250 6.04 -0.57 3.23
CA LEU A 250 6.28 -0.01 1.90
C LEU A 250 6.63 1.46 1.91
N ALA A 251 7.78 1.82 1.35
CA ALA A 251 8.16 3.20 1.09
C ALA A 251 8.00 3.56 -0.39
N PHE A 252 7.65 4.80 -0.71
CA PHE A 252 7.41 5.25 -2.08
C PHE A 252 7.75 6.72 -2.30
N ARG A 253 7.95 7.09 -3.57
CA ARG A 253 8.08 8.49 -4.01
C ARG A 253 6.70 9.09 -4.21
N ARG A 254 6.50 10.34 -3.78
CA ARG A 254 5.24 11.10 -3.95
C ARG A 254 4.61 10.99 -5.34
N GLU A 255 5.41 10.90 -6.40
CA GLU A 255 4.94 10.89 -7.78
C GLU A 255 3.96 9.74 -8.10
N VAL A 256 3.98 8.65 -7.33
CA VAL A 256 3.12 7.49 -7.57
C VAL A 256 1.68 7.65 -7.09
N ILE A 257 1.40 8.63 -6.21
CA ILE A 257 0.11 8.83 -5.53
C ILE A 257 -1.11 8.75 -6.48
N PRO A 258 -1.09 9.35 -7.68
CA PRO A 258 -2.21 9.24 -8.62
C PRO A 258 -2.58 7.80 -8.99
N ALA A 259 -1.62 6.88 -8.97
CA ALA A 259 -1.81 5.48 -9.33
C ALA A 259 -1.72 4.51 -8.15
N PHE A 260 -1.73 5.01 -6.90
CA PHE A 260 -1.49 4.21 -5.69
C PHE A 260 -2.62 4.31 -4.66
N TYR A 261 -3.83 4.60 -5.14
CA TYR A 261 -5.06 4.66 -4.36
C TYR A 261 -5.46 3.29 -3.79
N GLN A 262 -5.64 3.22 -2.47
CA GLN A 262 -6.16 2.03 -1.79
C GLN A 262 -7.69 2.02 -1.97
N LEU A 263 -8.16 1.07 -2.77
CA LEU A 263 -9.50 1.06 -3.36
C LEU A 263 -10.65 0.97 -2.34
N PRO A 264 -11.88 1.37 -2.72
CA PRO A 264 -13.03 1.39 -1.81
C PRO A 264 -13.56 -0.02 -1.54
N MET A 265 -12.86 -0.75 -0.69
CA MET A 265 -13.20 -2.11 -0.25
C MET A 265 -13.97 -2.07 1.09
N ASP A 266 -14.57 -3.21 1.44
CA ASP A 266 -15.34 -3.47 2.67
C ASP A 266 -16.70 -2.76 2.79
N ASP A 267 -16.80 -1.46 2.45
CA ASP A 267 -18.07 -0.70 2.44
C ASP A 267 -18.61 -0.52 1.01
N ASN A 268 -19.09 -1.63 0.40
CA ASN A 268 -19.71 -1.61 -0.93
C ASN A 268 -20.84 -2.63 -1.08
N GLU A 269 -21.68 -2.46 -2.11
CA GLU A 269 -22.87 -3.30 -2.32
C GLU A 269 -22.60 -4.74 -2.82
N TRP A 270 -21.33 -5.07 -3.12
CA TRP A 270 -20.92 -6.37 -3.64
C TRP A 270 -20.23 -7.26 -2.59
N ASP A 271 -20.11 -6.77 -1.35
CA ASP A 271 -19.41 -7.43 -0.25
C ASP A 271 -17.93 -7.75 -0.58
N VAL A 272 -17.29 -6.97 -1.46
CA VAL A 272 -15.88 -7.17 -1.83
C VAL A 272 -14.98 -6.44 -0.83
N GLY A 273 -14.13 -7.19 -0.12
CA GLY A 273 -13.20 -6.66 0.87
C GLY A 273 -11.75 -7.11 0.64
N ARG A 274 -10.80 -6.44 1.31
CA ARG A 274 -9.42 -6.92 1.51
C ARG A 274 -8.53 -7.09 0.26
N PHE A 275 -8.88 -6.44 -0.86
CA PHE A 275 -8.08 -6.35 -2.10
C PHE A 275 -7.59 -4.93 -2.40
N ASP A 276 -7.75 -4.00 -1.47
CA ASP A 276 -7.51 -2.58 -1.67
C ASP A 276 -6.04 -2.27 -2.00
N ASP A 277 -5.11 -2.79 -1.21
CA ASP A 277 -3.66 -2.70 -1.44
C ASP A 277 -3.20 -3.57 -2.62
N ILE A 278 -3.79 -4.74 -2.78
CA ILE A 278 -3.48 -5.69 -3.86
C ILE A 278 -3.76 -5.06 -5.23
N TRP A 279 -4.97 -4.56 -5.45
CA TRP A 279 -5.36 -3.97 -6.74
C TRP A 279 -4.68 -2.61 -6.95
N SER A 280 -4.47 -1.84 -5.88
CA SER A 280 -3.60 -0.65 -5.91
C SER A 280 -2.20 -1.00 -6.43
N GLY A 281 -1.63 -2.11 -5.96
CA GLY A 281 -0.38 -2.69 -6.44
C GLY A 281 -0.36 -3.03 -7.93
N VAL A 282 -1.42 -3.68 -8.41
CA VAL A 282 -1.58 -4.03 -9.84
C VAL A 282 -1.57 -2.77 -10.70
N PHE A 283 -2.32 -1.74 -10.31
CA PHE A 283 -2.35 -0.47 -11.03
C PHE A 283 -1.02 0.28 -10.98
N LEU A 284 -0.38 0.33 -9.80
CA LEU A 284 0.94 0.95 -9.66
C LEU A 284 1.98 0.22 -10.52
N LYS A 285 1.96 -1.11 -10.54
CA LYS A 285 2.89 -1.90 -11.35
C LYS A 285 2.69 -1.63 -12.84
N ARG A 286 1.44 -1.56 -13.31
CA ARG A 286 1.14 -1.19 -14.68
C ARG A 286 1.68 0.20 -15.03
N ALA A 287 1.45 1.19 -14.17
CA ALA A 287 1.97 2.54 -14.36
C ALA A 287 3.50 2.57 -14.37
N CYS A 288 4.15 1.79 -13.50
CA CYS A 288 5.61 1.67 -13.50
C CYS A 288 6.14 1.10 -14.82
N ASP A 289 5.51 0.07 -15.37
CA ASP A 289 5.95 -0.53 -16.63
C ASP A 289 5.83 0.44 -17.81
N VAL A 290 4.72 1.18 -17.91
CA VAL A 290 4.52 2.21 -18.94
C VAL A 290 5.58 3.30 -18.83
N LEU A 291 5.85 3.77 -17.61
CA LEU A 291 6.74 4.91 -17.35
C LEU A 291 8.22 4.51 -17.22
N GLY A 292 8.55 3.24 -17.44
CA GLY A 292 9.91 2.74 -17.31
C GLY A 292 10.42 2.66 -15.87
N LYS A 293 9.56 2.80 -14.87
CA LYS A 293 9.89 2.75 -13.44
C LYS A 293 9.88 1.33 -12.88
N ARG A 294 10.24 1.18 -11.60
CA ARG A 294 10.43 -0.11 -10.91
C ARG A 294 9.91 -0.08 -9.47
N ILE A 295 9.44 -1.25 -9.04
CA ILE A 295 9.16 -1.58 -7.64
C ILE A 295 10.28 -2.51 -7.17
N TYR A 296 11.00 -2.09 -6.12
CA TYR A 296 12.06 -2.86 -5.46
C TYR A 296 11.44 -3.74 -4.37
N ASN A 297 11.84 -5.00 -4.27
CA ASN A 297 11.30 -5.97 -3.33
C ASN A 297 12.42 -6.64 -2.54
N GLY A 298 12.24 -6.78 -1.23
CA GLY A 298 13.20 -7.45 -0.36
C GLY A 298 13.29 -6.81 1.02
N ARG A 299 14.50 -6.48 1.45
CA ARG A 299 14.73 -5.77 2.72
C ARG A 299 14.28 -4.31 2.66
N PRO A 300 13.94 -3.64 3.79
CA PRO A 300 13.98 -4.18 5.15
C PRO A 300 12.85 -5.16 5.38
N LEU A 301 13.12 -6.19 6.19
CA LEU A 301 12.06 -7.07 6.67
C LEU A 301 11.31 -6.40 7.84
N CYS A 302 10.04 -6.73 8.00
CA CYS A 302 9.29 -6.51 9.25
C CYS A 302 8.81 -7.85 9.82
N GLU A 303 8.50 -7.90 11.11
CA GLU A 303 7.78 -9.00 11.74
C GLU A 303 6.28 -8.69 11.70
N HIS A 304 5.51 -9.47 10.94
CA HIS A 304 4.06 -9.33 10.86
C HIS A 304 3.39 -10.19 11.94
N ASN A 305 2.83 -9.51 12.93
CA ASN A 305 2.22 -10.08 14.13
C ASN A 305 0.69 -10.11 14.05
N LYS A 306 0.20 -10.58 12.90
CA LYS A 306 -1.23 -10.64 12.54
C LYS A 306 -2.13 -11.05 13.71
N ALA A 307 -3.13 -10.24 14.05
CA ALA A 307 -4.06 -10.57 15.11
C ALA A 307 -4.92 -11.81 14.80
N ALA A 308 -5.15 -12.66 15.80
CA ALA A 308 -6.02 -13.83 15.67
C ALA A 308 -7.48 -13.42 15.42
N ARG A 309 -8.11 -13.99 14.38
CA ARG A 309 -9.52 -13.74 14.01
C ARG A 309 -10.10 -14.89 13.20
N SER A 310 -11.42 -14.94 13.03
CA SER A 310 -12.08 -16.02 12.28
C SER A 310 -11.59 -16.08 10.82
N THR A 311 -10.93 -17.17 10.41
CA THR A 311 -10.57 -17.37 8.99
C THR A 311 -11.82 -17.40 8.10
N PHE A 312 -12.98 -17.79 8.64
CA PHE A 312 -14.24 -17.78 7.89
C PHE A 312 -14.79 -16.36 7.66
N ASP A 313 -14.52 -15.44 8.58
CA ASP A 313 -14.94 -14.04 8.41
C ASP A 313 -14.06 -13.38 7.35
N ASP A 314 -12.74 -13.63 7.38
CA ASP A 314 -11.83 -13.21 6.30
C ASP A 314 -12.26 -13.82 4.95
N LEU A 315 -12.62 -15.11 4.90
CA LEU A 315 -13.14 -15.74 3.68
C LEU A 315 -14.42 -15.09 3.18
N HIS A 316 -15.34 -14.70 4.08
CA HIS A 316 -16.58 -14.04 3.69
C HIS A 316 -16.32 -12.71 2.99
N ASN A 317 -15.33 -11.95 3.47
CA ASN A 317 -14.93 -10.66 2.90
C ASN A 317 -14.12 -10.81 1.59
N GLU A 318 -13.40 -11.92 1.42
CA GLU A 318 -12.55 -12.13 0.23
C GLU A 318 -13.28 -12.83 -0.93
N VAL A 319 -14.19 -13.77 -0.64
CA VAL A 319 -14.76 -14.67 -1.67
C VAL A 319 -15.48 -13.94 -2.79
N ALA A 320 -16.07 -12.78 -2.50
CA ALA A 320 -16.77 -11.94 -3.46
C ALA A 320 -15.83 -11.29 -4.50
N GLY A 321 -14.56 -11.10 -4.15
CA GLY A 321 -13.54 -10.48 -5.01
C GLY A 321 -12.62 -11.47 -5.73
N LEU A 322 -12.56 -12.74 -5.29
CA LEU A 322 -11.61 -13.73 -5.84
C LEU A 322 -11.69 -13.90 -7.36
N GLU A 323 -12.90 -14.02 -7.93
CA GLU A 323 -13.06 -14.14 -9.40
C GLU A 323 -12.58 -12.88 -10.12
N LEU A 324 -12.87 -11.70 -9.57
CA LEU A 324 -12.44 -10.43 -10.17
C LEU A 324 -10.91 -10.27 -10.11
N ASN A 325 -10.29 -10.70 -9.01
CA ASN A 325 -8.86 -10.65 -8.82
C ASN A 325 -8.09 -11.45 -9.90
N GLU A 326 -8.64 -12.57 -10.39
CA GLU A 326 -8.03 -13.33 -11.48
C GLU A 326 -7.91 -12.53 -12.78
N HIS A 327 -8.85 -11.62 -13.03
CA HIS A 327 -9.02 -10.98 -14.33
C HIS A 327 -8.60 -9.52 -14.39
N LEU A 328 -8.53 -8.81 -13.25
CA LEU A 328 -8.26 -7.37 -13.23
C LEU A 328 -7.03 -6.97 -14.05
N TRP A 329 -5.91 -7.68 -13.85
CA TRP A 329 -4.65 -7.36 -14.49
C TRP A 329 -4.73 -7.50 -16.02
N GLU A 330 -5.46 -8.50 -16.52
CA GLU A 330 -5.68 -8.73 -17.95
C GLU A 330 -6.47 -7.57 -18.57
N LEU A 331 -7.48 -7.06 -17.85
CA LEU A 331 -8.31 -5.97 -18.33
C LEU A 331 -7.47 -4.69 -18.52
N ILE A 332 -6.52 -4.42 -17.63
CA ILE A 332 -5.74 -3.18 -17.64
C ILE A 332 -4.38 -3.28 -18.35
N ASP A 333 -4.00 -4.45 -18.86
CA ASP A 333 -2.64 -4.72 -19.34
C ASP A 333 -2.19 -3.91 -20.57
N ASP A 334 -3.11 -3.40 -21.39
CA ASP A 334 -2.77 -2.48 -22.49
C ASP A 334 -3.17 -1.02 -22.21
N ALA A 335 -3.73 -0.72 -21.04
CA ALA A 335 -4.18 0.62 -20.68
C ALA A 335 -3.00 1.60 -20.59
N GLY A 336 -3.21 2.82 -21.08
CA GLY A 336 -2.29 3.94 -20.88
C GLY A 336 -0.91 3.80 -21.56
N ALA A 337 -0.73 2.91 -22.54
CA ALA A 337 0.59 2.60 -23.12
C ALA A 337 1.37 3.83 -23.66
N ASP A 338 0.67 4.89 -24.08
CA ASP A 338 1.26 6.13 -24.59
C ASP A 338 1.22 7.30 -23.57
N ALA A 339 0.85 7.03 -22.31
CA ALA A 339 0.73 8.06 -21.27
C ALA A 339 2.11 8.48 -20.73
N GLY A 340 2.21 9.74 -20.31
CA GLY A 340 3.47 10.37 -19.89
C GLY A 340 3.68 10.52 -18.39
N ASP A 341 2.66 10.22 -17.57
CA ASP A 341 2.71 10.32 -16.12
C ASP A 341 1.72 9.35 -15.45
N TYR A 342 1.84 9.20 -14.12
CA TYR A 342 1.03 8.27 -13.33
C TYR A 342 -0.47 8.56 -13.41
N ALA A 343 -0.86 9.84 -13.39
CA ALA A 343 -2.27 10.23 -13.46
C ALA A 343 -2.89 9.84 -14.80
N ALA A 344 -2.17 10.04 -15.90
CA ALA A 344 -2.63 9.69 -17.24
C ALA A 344 -2.71 8.17 -17.46
N VAL A 345 -1.77 7.37 -16.91
CA VAL A 345 -1.88 5.91 -16.95
C VAL A 345 -3.08 5.44 -16.13
N TYR A 346 -3.22 5.97 -14.90
CA TYR A 346 -4.31 5.61 -14.00
C TYR A 346 -5.68 6.00 -14.56
N ALA A 347 -5.81 7.18 -15.18
CA ALA A 347 -7.03 7.60 -15.85
C ALA A 347 -7.43 6.64 -16.97
N ALA A 348 -6.47 6.13 -17.76
CA ALA A 348 -6.77 5.16 -18.80
C ALA A 348 -7.27 3.81 -18.24
N MET A 349 -6.75 3.38 -17.09
CA MET A 349 -7.25 2.20 -16.38
C MET A 349 -8.65 2.45 -15.80
N ALA A 350 -8.85 3.61 -15.17
CA ALA A 350 -10.13 4.05 -14.63
C ALA A 350 -11.21 4.09 -15.72
N ASP A 351 -10.91 4.68 -16.87
CA ASP A 351 -11.82 4.74 -18.02
C ASP A 351 -12.21 3.37 -18.52
N ARG A 352 -11.25 2.43 -18.57
CA ARG A 352 -11.55 1.07 -19.00
C ARG A 352 -12.50 0.35 -18.04
N LEU A 353 -12.27 0.48 -16.74
CA LEU A 353 -13.12 -0.18 -15.75
C LEU A 353 -14.49 0.51 -15.67
N ALA A 354 -14.55 1.83 -15.71
CA ALA A 354 -15.82 2.55 -15.62
C ALA A 354 -16.70 2.42 -16.88
N ASP A 355 -16.10 2.32 -18.07
CA ASP A 355 -16.84 2.26 -19.33
C ASP A 355 -16.95 0.82 -19.90
N GLY A 356 -16.42 -0.17 -19.17
CA GLY A 356 -16.41 -1.58 -19.56
C GLY A 356 -17.74 -2.31 -19.31
N GLU A 357 -17.91 -3.46 -19.98
CA GLU A 357 -19.03 -4.40 -19.78
C GLU A 357 -18.47 -5.70 -19.20
N PHE A 358 -18.97 -6.12 -18.02
CA PHE A 358 -18.38 -7.19 -17.21
C PHE A 358 -19.40 -8.21 -16.71
N GLU A 359 -20.54 -8.35 -17.39
CA GLU A 359 -21.63 -9.23 -16.94
C GLU A 359 -21.29 -10.72 -16.97
N GLU A 360 -20.14 -11.08 -17.54
CA GLU A 360 -19.63 -12.45 -17.50
C GLU A 360 -19.11 -12.87 -16.12
N TYR A 361 -18.66 -11.90 -15.30
CA TYR A 361 -18.18 -12.15 -13.93
C TYR A 361 -19.31 -11.95 -12.92
N ARG A 362 -19.33 -12.75 -11.85
CA ARG A 362 -20.41 -12.73 -10.86
C ARG A 362 -20.61 -11.36 -10.22
N ASN A 363 -19.52 -10.66 -9.90
CA ASN A 363 -19.52 -9.32 -9.30
C ASN A 363 -18.92 -8.28 -10.26
N GLY A 364 -19.00 -8.49 -11.58
CA GLY A 364 -18.30 -7.64 -12.56
C GLY A 364 -18.65 -6.14 -12.50
N ALA A 365 -19.86 -5.78 -12.05
CA ALA A 365 -20.23 -4.37 -11.83
C ALA A 365 -19.36 -3.65 -10.78
N PHE A 366 -18.68 -4.40 -9.90
CA PHE A 366 -17.72 -3.83 -8.96
C PHE A 366 -16.50 -3.23 -9.69
N PHE A 367 -16.10 -3.75 -10.84
CA PHE A 367 -15.06 -3.09 -11.66
C PHE A 367 -15.50 -1.70 -12.08
N THR A 368 -16.75 -1.54 -12.54
CA THR A 368 -17.30 -0.24 -12.89
C THR A 368 -17.29 0.73 -11.71
N HIS A 369 -17.73 0.26 -10.53
CA HIS A 369 -17.69 1.05 -9.30
C HIS A 369 -16.26 1.49 -8.95
N VAL A 370 -15.28 0.59 -9.03
CA VAL A 370 -13.87 0.91 -8.82
C VAL A 370 -13.39 1.94 -9.83
N GLY A 371 -13.70 1.77 -11.13
CA GLY A 371 -13.31 2.73 -12.17
C GLY A 371 -13.89 4.13 -11.96
N GLU A 372 -15.12 4.24 -11.47
CA GLU A 372 -15.73 5.52 -11.08
C GLU A 372 -14.99 6.16 -9.90
N HIS A 373 -14.68 5.39 -8.85
CA HIS A 373 -13.92 5.88 -7.70
C HIS A 373 -12.48 6.27 -8.07
N MET A 374 -11.87 5.58 -9.03
CA MET A 374 -10.55 5.95 -9.56
C MET A 374 -10.60 7.31 -10.29
N ARG A 375 -11.68 7.61 -11.02
CA ARG A 375 -11.89 8.93 -11.63
C ARG A 375 -12.05 10.00 -10.55
N ASP A 376 -12.87 9.73 -9.54
CA ASP A 376 -13.11 10.66 -8.43
C ASP A 376 -11.86 10.89 -7.57
N TRP A 377 -11.02 9.86 -7.41
CA TRP A 377 -9.71 9.97 -6.78
C TRP A 377 -8.81 10.99 -7.50
N LEU A 378 -8.69 10.88 -8.82
CA LEU A 378 -7.90 11.81 -9.61
C LEU A 378 -8.47 13.24 -9.55
N ASP A 379 -9.80 13.37 -9.61
CA ASP A 379 -10.48 14.66 -9.47
C ASP A 379 -10.24 15.30 -8.08
N CYS A 380 -10.24 14.49 -7.01
CA CYS A 380 -9.90 14.91 -5.66
C CYS A 380 -8.45 15.42 -5.57
N LEU A 381 -7.48 14.66 -6.10
CA LEU A 381 -6.07 15.07 -6.15
C LEU A 381 -5.87 16.39 -6.92
N ASP A 382 -6.61 16.58 -8.01
CA ASP A 382 -6.60 17.80 -8.80
C ASP A 382 -7.24 18.99 -8.05
N ALA A 383 -8.33 18.73 -7.32
CA ALA A 383 -9.00 19.73 -6.49
C ALA A 383 -8.10 20.22 -5.34
N ILE A 384 -7.39 19.32 -4.65
CA ILE A 384 -6.41 19.65 -3.61
C ILE A 384 -5.33 20.59 -4.17
N ARG A 385 -4.76 20.30 -5.35
CA ARG A 385 -3.75 21.16 -5.99
C ARG A 385 -4.27 22.55 -6.37
N ARG A 386 -5.55 22.64 -6.72
CA ARG A 386 -6.19 23.90 -7.14
C ARG A 386 -6.65 24.74 -5.96
N ALA A 387 -6.90 24.13 -4.80
CA ALA A 387 -7.17 24.85 -3.57
C ALA A 387 -5.96 25.73 -3.26
N PRO A 388 -6.08 27.07 -3.30
CA PRO A 388 -4.95 27.92 -2.95
C PRO A 388 -4.58 27.59 -1.50
N ALA A 389 -3.31 27.25 -1.26
CA ALA A 389 -2.73 27.28 0.07
C ALA A 389 -3.14 28.63 0.68
N VAL A 390 -4.06 28.61 1.65
CA VAL A 390 -4.68 29.83 2.16
C VAL A 390 -3.56 30.70 2.71
N ALA A 391 -3.30 31.79 1.98
CA ALA A 391 -2.16 32.66 2.17
C ALA A 391 -1.96 33.04 3.64
N ASP A 392 -0.70 33.02 4.08
CA ASP A 392 -0.24 33.70 5.30
C ASP A 392 -0.64 35.17 5.26
N ASP A 393 -1.57 35.55 6.14
CA ASP A 393 -1.77 36.93 6.62
C ASP A 393 -1.43 37.01 8.11
#